data_AF-A0A7V8V7F4-F1
#
_entry.id   AF-A0A7V8V7F4-F1
#
_cell.length_a   1.000
_cell.length_b   1.000
_cell.length_c   1.000
_cell.angle_alpha   90.00
_cell.angle_beta   90.00
_cell.angle_gamma   90.00
#
_symmetry.space_group_name_H-M   'P 1'
#
loop_
_entity.id
_entity.type
_entity.pdbx_description
1 polymer ?
#
loop_
_entity_poly.entity_id
_entity_poly.type
_entity_poly.pdbx_seq_one_letter_code
_entity_poly.pdbx_strand_id
1 'polypeptide(L)'
;MPSPSQPESNGGAKKRVSRRRKTAHLKQVPDRLALREEIQDRCYQICEKLDKSRPLSKDEMEKLARALLEEMNLPETYLGWTLVMMTSAFWRDQVSAIPPERRLFLLPHCLKHAEGCPADYDQFGLDCKTCGACSIADYRTQAEELGYRVLVAEGSPIVMKILVSGYVDAVVGVACLNVLEKAFDKILLAGIPCMAVPLHSSDCRNTSVDEQWVFDMIHLPHREPQQKTATYVHLMRAAQEMFDRQELTRLIAPQRQTEATANAELADLPNLDPIAATERLAIDFIGRGGKYSRPFTTLAVYDSLTGGQGTSPDGAAHVAGYTDAVKRSALAIETFHKASLVHDDIEDDDEFRYGEPTVHRQFGVSTGINLGDYMIGLGYRLVSREVKTLGPEVVAKIVDQLAEAHMRLSEGQGAELMWRDSASKVLTPIDALKIYALKTSPAFEAALHCGIALAKTQEDYRDQMRKFARHVGVAFQILNDLKDWLGDSDNKLSAGNDIIGGRPTVLWALALQNLKEDRKNELIQIANDPDLTAAAKIQRVRSLYLEGGVFVAAQQLVEKYRAKAEEIADEIDPEPFRRLLYYLVDSILETTEDHKPTIVIPTSQLEFPLAAPTS
;
A
#
# COMPACT_ATOMS: atom_id res chain seq x y z
N MET A 1 13.94 -0.26 -70.05
CA MET A 1 13.85 0.59 -68.87
C MET A 1 12.56 0.29 -68.11
N PRO A 2 12.65 -0.35 -66.95
CA PRO A 2 11.55 -0.36 -65.99
C PRO A 2 11.98 0.19 -64.61
N SER A 3 11.14 1.09 -64.11
CA SER A 3 10.90 1.61 -62.75
C SER A 3 11.90 1.27 -61.61
N PRO A 4 12.47 2.29 -60.92
CA PRO A 4 13.16 2.09 -59.66
C PRO A 4 12.17 2.02 -58.48
N SER A 5 12.49 1.09 -57.57
CA SER A 5 11.86 0.79 -56.28
C SER A 5 11.79 1.99 -55.33
N GLN A 6 10.65 2.15 -54.65
CA GLN A 6 10.45 3.08 -53.53
C GLN A 6 11.19 2.60 -52.27
N PRO A 7 11.74 3.51 -51.44
CA PRO A 7 12.29 3.17 -50.13
C PRO A 7 11.23 3.23 -49.03
N GLU A 8 11.22 2.23 -48.16
CA GLU A 8 10.38 2.15 -46.96
C GLU A 8 10.69 3.27 -45.96
N SER A 9 9.68 4.02 -45.56
CA SER A 9 9.77 5.07 -44.54
C SER A 9 9.63 4.47 -43.14
N ASN A 10 10.75 4.39 -42.43
CA ASN A 10 10.85 4.00 -41.03
C ASN A 10 10.37 5.17 -40.13
N GLY A 11 9.09 5.17 -39.75
CA GLY A 11 8.48 6.18 -38.88
C GLY A 11 8.79 5.91 -37.40
N GLY A 12 9.91 6.44 -36.92
CA GLY A 12 10.36 6.29 -35.53
C GLY A 12 9.36 6.82 -34.49
N ALA A 13 8.99 5.96 -33.54
CA ALA A 13 8.28 6.32 -32.33
C ALA A 13 9.07 7.37 -31.53
N LYS A 14 8.46 8.54 -31.30
CA LYS A 14 9.04 9.61 -30.48
C LYS A 14 9.24 9.10 -29.04
N LYS A 15 10.50 8.91 -28.64
CA LYS A 15 10.89 8.66 -27.24
C LYS A 15 10.34 9.79 -26.34
N ARG A 16 9.39 9.46 -25.46
CA ARG A 16 8.99 10.31 -24.34
C ARG A 16 10.19 10.44 -23.40
N VAL A 17 10.84 11.62 -23.42
CA VAL A 17 11.87 11.98 -22.44
C VAL A 17 11.14 12.30 -21.13
N SER A 18 11.14 11.35 -20.19
CA SER A 18 10.65 11.56 -18.83
C SER A 18 11.60 12.52 -18.10
N ARG A 19 11.23 13.81 -18.10
CA ARG A 19 11.82 14.80 -17.20
C ARG A 19 11.19 14.58 -15.83
N ARG A 20 12.04 14.25 -14.85
CA ARG A 20 11.77 14.26 -13.40
C ARG A 20 10.85 15.45 -13.04
N ARG A 21 9.55 15.23 -12.84
CA ARG A 21 8.59 16.29 -12.52
C ARG A 21 8.62 16.53 -11.02
N LYS A 22 9.29 17.58 -10.56
CA LYS A 22 9.06 18.11 -9.21
C LYS A 22 7.64 18.67 -9.17
N THR A 23 6.62 17.95 -8.70
CA THR A 23 5.21 18.38 -8.79
C THR A 23 4.88 19.62 -7.95
N ALA A 24 5.77 20.08 -7.05
CA ALA A 24 5.53 21.26 -6.21
C ALA A 24 5.13 22.53 -6.98
N HIS A 25 5.61 22.71 -8.22
CA HIS A 25 5.20 23.85 -9.06
C HIS A 25 3.77 23.74 -9.58
N LEU A 26 3.16 22.55 -9.53
CA LEU A 26 1.79 22.25 -9.99
C LEU A 26 0.74 22.45 -8.89
N LYS A 27 1.12 22.99 -7.72
CA LYS A 27 0.32 23.01 -6.49
C LYS A 27 0.09 24.42 -5.96
N GLN A 28 -0.03 25.39 -6.85
CA GLN A 28 -0.42 26.74 -6.48
C GLN A 28 -1.92 26.79 -6.22
N VAL A 29 -2.33 27.48 -5.15
CA VAL A 29 -3.74 27.77 -4.87
C VAL A 29 -4.13 29.06 -5.61
N PRO A 30 -5.29 29.12 -6.31
CA PRO A 30 -5.76 30.37 -6.88
C PRO A 30 -6.08 31.40 -5.79
N ASP A 31 -5.50 32.60 -5.92
CA ASP A 31 -5.52 33.62 -4.86
C ASP A 31 -6.90 34.28 -4.65
N ARG A 32 -7.71 34.35 -5.71
CA ARG A 32 -9.03 35.00 -5.70
C ARG A 32 -10.15 33.98 -5.55
N LEU A 33 -11.02 34.18 -4.56
CA LEU A 33 -12.21 33.33 -4.34
C LEU A 33 -13.05 33.16 -5.61
N ALA A 34 -13.34 34.25 -6.33
CA ALA A 34 -14.12 34.20 -7.57
C ALA A 34 -13.51 33.26 -8.63
N LEU A 35 -12.18 33.16 -8.71
CA LEU A 35 -11.51 32.24 -9.62
C LEU A 35 -11.61 30.79 -9.11
N ARG A 36 -11.54 30.58 -7.80
CA ARG A 36 -11.72 29.26 -7.18
C ARG A 36 -13.13 28.73 -7.45
N GLU A 37 -14.15 29.57 -7.28
CA GLU A 37 -15.56 29.28 -7.57
C GLU A 37 -15.77 28.98 -9.06
N GLU A 38 -15.19 29.79 -9.95
CA GLU A 38 -15.30 29.56 -11.41
C GLU A 38 -14.71 28.19 -11.81
N ILE A 39 -13.52 27.82 -11.30
CA ILE A 39 -12.93 26.50 -11.57
C ILE A 39 -13.84 25.38 -11.03
N GLN A 40 -14.37 25.54 -9.82
CA GLN A 40 -15.24 24.55 -9.18
C GLN A 40 -16.53 24.32 -9.98
N ASP A 41 -17.19 25.39 -10.42
CA ASP A 41 -18.41 25.31 -11.23
C ASP A 41 -18.17 24.61 -12.57
N ARG A 42 -17.03 24.89 -13.21
CA ARG A 42 -16.64 24.21 -14.45
C ARG A 42 -16.37 22.72 -14.22
N CYS A 43 -15.73 22.36 -13.11
CA CYS A 43 -15.57 20.96 -12.72
C CYS A 43 -16.93 20.26 -12.54
N TYR A 44 -17.90 20.89 -11.87
CA TYR A 44 -19.25 20.33 -11.75
C TYR A 44 -19.92 20.08 -13.10
N GLN A 45 -19.89 21.06 -14.01
CA GLN A 45 -20.47 20.94 -15.35
C GLN A 45 -19.84 19.83 -16.20
N ILE A 46 -18.54 19.59 -16.04
CA ILE A 46 -17.83 18.50 -16.72
C ILE A 46 -18.27 17.17 -16.11
N CYS A 47 -18.22 17.04 -14.78
CA CYS A 47 -18.50 15.80 -14.07
C CYS A 47 -19.97 15.35 -14.15
N GLU A 48 -20.93 16.25 -14.35
CA GLU A 48 -22.34 15.90 -14.60
C GLU A 48 -22.55 15.04 -15.85
N LYS A 49 -21.64 15.13 -16.83
CA LYS A 49 -21.74 14.42 -18.12
C LYS A 49 -20.95 13.11 -18.15
N LEU A 50 -20.20 12.80 -17.09
CA LEU A 50 -19.34 11.63 -17.04
C LEU A 50 -20.13 10.41 -16.60
N ASP A 51 -19.77 9.24 -17.13
CA ASP A 51 -20.25 7.97 -16.59
C ASP A 51 -19.59 7.74 -15.23
N LYS A 52 -20.40 7.71 -14.16
CA LYS A 52 -19.92 7.49 -12.80
C LYS A 52 -20.11 6.05 -12.32
N SER A 53 -20.42 5.10 -13.21
CA SER A 53 -20.55 3.68 -12.87
C SER A 53 -19.22 3.06 -12.44
N ARG A 54 -18.11 3.62 -12.92
CA ARG A 54 -16.75 3.22 -12.56
C ARG A 54 -15.93 4.43 -12.10
N PRO A 55 -14.97 4.26 -11.18
CA PRO A 55 -14.01 5.31 -10.89
C PRO A 55 -13.15 5.59 -12.13
N LEU A 56 -12.76 6.85 -12.29
CA LEU A 56 -11.78 7.27 -13.31
C LEU A 56 -10.37 6.98 -12.82
N SER A 57 -9.48 6.60 -13.74
CA SER A 57 -8.07 6.51 -13.43
C SER A 57 -7.46 7.88 -13.19
N LYS A 58 -6.30 7.91 -12.51
CA LYS A 58 -5.53 9.15 -12.29
C LYS A 58 -5.23 9.86 -13.61
N ASP A 59 -4.85 9.11 -14.64
CA ASP A 59 -4.54 9.65 -15.96
C ASP A 59 -5.77 10.22 -16.67
N GLU A 60 -6.93 9.58 -16.53
CA GLU A 60 -8.20 10.11 -17.05
C GLU A 60 -8.55 11.44 -16.37
N MET A 61 -8.45 11.50 -15.03
CA MET A 61 -8.69 12.72 -14.25
C MET A 61 -7.69 13.84 -14.58
N GLU A 62 -6.40 13.53 -14.69
CA GLU A 62 -5.36 14.52 -15.02
C GLU A 62 -5.57 15.10 -16.42
N LYS A 63 -5.96 14.26 -17.41
CA LYS A 63 -6.30 14.74 -18.75
C LYS A 63 -7.48 15.72 -18.73
N LEU A 64 -8.53 15.41 -17.97
CA LEU A 64 -9.70 16.30 -17.82
C LEU A 64 -9.31 17.63 -17.15
N ALA A 65 -8.54 17.58 -16.06
CA ALA A 65 -8.09 18.78 -15.35
C ALA A 65 -7.18 19.67 -16.22
N ARG A 66 -6.26 19.07 -17.00
CA ARG A 66 -5.40 19.81 -17.94
C ARG A 66 -6.20 20.46 -19.06
N ALA A 67 -7.16 19.73 -19.64
CA ALA A 67 -8.02 20.27 -20.69
C ALA A 67 -8.85 21.47 -20.19
N LEU A 68 -9.35 21.41 -18.95
CA LEU A 68 -10.06 22.53 -18.33
C LEU A 68 -9.15 23.75 -18.14
N LEU A 69 -7.93 23.55 -17.63
CA LEU A 69 -6.97 24.65 -17.47
C LEU A 69 -6.61 25.30 -18.81
N GLU A 70 -6.42 24.50 -19.86
CA GLU A 70 -6.18 25.00 -21.21
C GLU A 70 -7.38 25.79 -21.75
N GLU A 71 -8.61 25.30 -21.55
CA GLU A 71 -9.84 25.99 -21.98
C GLU A 71 -10.02 27.34 -21.28
N MET A 72 -9.75 27.40 -19.98
CA MET A 72 -9.85 28.63 -19.18
C MET A 72 -8.63 29.55 -19.32
N ASN A 73 -7.63 29.16 -20.10
CA ASN A 73 -6.35 29.88 -20.25
C ASN A 73 -5.65 30.14 -18.89
N LEU A 74 -5.65 29.13 -18.02
CA LEU A 74 -5.06 29.15 -16.69
C LEU A 74 -3.69 28.44 -16.66
N PRO A 75 -2.79 28.82 -15.75
CA PRO A 75 -1.47 28.22 -15.66
C PRO A 75 -1.52 26.77 -15.20
N GLU A 76 -0.58 25.95 -15.68
CA GLU A 76 -0.40 24.55 -15.27
C GLU A 76 -0.10 24.43 -13.75
N THR A 77 0.32 25.52 -13.11
CA THR A 77 0.57 25.59 -11.67
C THR A 77 -0.68 25.34 -10.82
N TYR A 78 -1.90 25.43 -11.39
CA TYR A 78 -3.17 25.15 -10.73
C TYR A 78 -3.67 23.70 -10.93
N LEU A 79 -2.87 22.81 -11.52
CA LEU A 79 -3.29 21.43 -11.79
C LEU A 79 -3.69 20.68 -10.53
N GLY A 80 -2.91 20.75 -9.45
CA GLY A 80 -3.23 20.07 -8.20
C GLY A 80 -4.55 20.55 -7.58
N TRP A 81 -4.81 21.86 -7.61
CA TRP A 81 -6.08 22.42 -7.17
C TRP A 81 -7.26 21.92 -8.02
N THR A 82 -7.10 21.98 -9.34
CA THR A 82 -8.14 21.58 -10.30
C THR A 82 -8.45 20.10 -10.20
N LEU A 83 -7.44 19.25 -10.00
CA LEU A 83 -7.62 17.83 -9.72
C LEU A 83 -8.49 17.60 -8.48
N VAL A 84 -8.23 18.31 -7.37
CA VAL A 84 -9.02 18.15 -6.15
C VAL A 84 -10.49 18.55 -6.36
N MET A 85 -10.72 19.65 -7.08
CA MET A 85 -12.08 20.09 -7.43
C MET A 85 -12.78 19.11 -8.36
N MET A 86 -12.09 18.60 -9.38
CA MET A 86 -12.61 17.62 -10.33
C MET A 86 -12.97 16.30 -9.62
N THR A 87 -12.09 15.80 -8.74
CA THR A 87 -12.33 14.61 -7.93
C THR A 87 -13.56 14.78 -7.03
N SER A 88 -13.64 15.91 -6.31
CA SER A 88 -14.77 16.19 -5.43
C SER A 88 -16.08 16.34 -6.21
N ALA A 89 -16.03 16.94 -7.41
CA ALA A 89 -17.18 17.08 -8.30
C ALA A 89 -17.67 15.73 -8.86
N PHE A 90 -16.74 14.85 -9.24
CA PHE A 90 -17.06 13.51 -9.71
C PHE A 90 -17.83 12.70 -8.66
N TRP A 91 -17.33 12.67 -7.42
CA TRP A 91 -17.86 11.86 -6.33
C TRP A 91 -19.01 12.48 -5.53
N ARG A 92 -19.36 13.74 -5.78
CA ARG A 92 -20.35 14.48 -4.99
C ARG A 92 -21.67 13.73 -4.81
N ASP A 93 -22.18 13.12 -5.88
CA ASP A 93 -23.46 12.41 -5.85
C ASP A 93 -23.37 11.11 -5.03
N GLN A 94 -22.25 10.41 -5.12
CA GLN A 94 -22.00 9.18 -4.36
C GLN A 94 -21.76 9.45 -2.88
N VAL A 95 -21.10 10.56 -2.53
CA VAL A 95 -20.99 11.01 -1.13
C VAL A 95 -22.36 11.40 -0.60
N SER A 96 -23.17 12.13 -1.38
CA SER A 96 -24.56 12.44 -1.05
C SER A 96 -25.40 11.17 -0.85
N ALA A 97 -25.14 10.11 -1.61
CA ALA A 97 -25.82 8.82 -1.48
C ALA A 97 -25.47 8.02 -0.22
N ILE A 98 -24.43 8.39 0.51
CA ILE A 98 -24.06 7.74 1.76
C ILE A 98 -24.60 8.57 2.91
N PRO A 99 -25.29 8.00 3.91
CA PRO A 99 -25.83 8.78 5.02
C PRO A 99 -24.70 9.34 5.90
N PRO A 100 -24.87 10.53 6.52
CA PRO A 100 -23.86 11.21 7.34
C PRO A 100 -23.13 10.31 8.36
N GLU A 101 -23.84 9.42 9.05
CA GLU A 101 -23.30 8.50 10.04
C GLU A 101 -22.34 7.43 9.49
N ARG A 102 -22.31 7.28 8.16
CA ARG A 102 -21.38 6.42 7.43
C ARG A 102 -20.33 7.22 6.65
N ARG A 103 -20.22 8.53 6.90
CA ARG A 103 -19.17 9.41 6.35
C ARG A 103 -18.09 9.67 7.41
N LEU A 104 -16.83 9.54 7.01
CA LEU A 104 -15.67 9.98 7.80
C LEU A 104 -15.33 11.42 7.43
N PHE A 105 -15.26 12.30 8.42
CA PHE A 105 -14.75 13.66 8.23
C PHE A 105 -13.34 13.79 8.78
N LEU A 106 -12.39 14.11 7.88
CA LEU A 106 -10.98 14.28 8.19
C LEU A 106 -10.63 15.76 8.33
N LEU A 107 -10.06 16.12 9.47
CA LEU A 107 -9.56 17.46 9.75
C LEU A 107 -8.03 17.44 9.91
N PRO A 108 -7.31 18.43 9.37
CA PRO A 108 -5.87 18.52 9.49
C PRO A 108 -5.50 19.19 10.82
N HIS A 109 -4.36 18.82 11.39
CA HIS A 109 -3.85 19.51 12.58
C HIS A 109 -3.41 20.94 12.26
N CYS A 110 -3.07 21.20 11.00
CA CYS A 110 -2.59 22.48 10.49
C CYS A 110 -3.54 23.66 10.72
N LEU A 111 -4.85 23.41 10.91
CA LEU A 111 -5.84 24.45 11.24
C LEU A 111 -5.77 24.91 12.70
N LYS A 112 -5.03 24.20 13.57
CA LYS A 112 -4.91 24.58 14.99
C LYS A 112 -4.05 25.83 15.14
N HIS A 113 -4.39 26.64 16.14
CA HIS A 113 -3.50 27.69 16.60
C HIS A 113 -2.31 27.08 17.35
N ALA A 114 -1.12 27.20 16.78
CA ALA A 114 0.07 26.47 17.25
C ALA A 114 0.51 26.79 18.69
N GLU A 115 0.19 27.98 19.20
CA GLU A 115 0.67 28.47 20.51
C GLU A 115 -0.41 28.46 21.60
N GLY A 116 -1.67 28.18 21.25
CA GLY A 116 -2.83 28.30 22.16
C GLY A 116 -3.72 27.06 22.25
N CYS A 117 -3.38 25.97 21.54
CA CYS A 117 -4.17 24.75 21.55
C CYS A 117 -3.77 23.83 22.73
N PRO A 118 -4.68 23.52 23.67
CA PRO A 118 -4.40 22.66 24.82
C PRO A 118 -4.59 21.16 24.52
N ALA A 119 -4.70 20.78 23.24
CA ALA A 119 -5.03 19.42 22.85
C ALA A 119 -3.81 18.49 22.85
N ASP A 120 -4.00 17.29 23.39
CA ASP A 120 -3.00 16.22 23.42
C ASP A 120 -3.09 15.36 22.15
N TYR A 121 -2.03 14.60 21.87
CA TYR A 121 -2.02 13.60 20.81
C TYR A 121 -2.27 12.21 21.39
N ASP A 122 -3.13 11.44 20.73
CA ASP A 122 -3.32 10.02 20.98
C ASP A 122 -2.94 9.17 19.75
N GLN A 123 -3.16 7.87 19.82
CA GLN A 123 -2.84 6.92 18.74
C GLN A 123 -3.70 7.09 17.47
N PHE A 124 -4.79 7.86 17.54
CA PHE A 124 -5.72 8.11 16.43
C PHE A 124 -5.59 9.53 15.87
N GLY A 125 -4.94 10.46 16.58
CA GLY A 125 -4.67 11.81 16.13
C GLY A 125 -4.64 12.83 17.27
N LEU A 126 -5.16 14.03 17.01
CA LEU A 126 -5.22 15.12 17.98
C LEU A 126 -6.56 15.06 18.68
N ASP A 127 -6.54 14.89 20.01
CA ASP A 127 -7.74 14.91 20.83
C ASP A 127 -8.17 16.36 21.11
N CYS A 128 -8.90 16.94 20.15
CA CYS A 128 -9.39 18.30 20.24
C CYS A 128 -10.33 18.48 21.44
N LYS A 129 -9.88 19.23 22.45
CA LYS A 129 -10.63 19.56 23.68
C LYS A 129 -11.70 20.66 23.50
N THR A 130 -12.10 20.96 22.26
CA THR A 130 -13.11 21.99 21.93
C THR A 130 -12.89 23.35 22.64
N CYS A 131 -11.62 23.75 22.76
CA CYS A 131 -11.21 24.95 23.49
C CYS A 131 -11.62 26.30 22.85
N GLY A 132 -12.21 26.27 21.64
CA GLY A 132 -12.61 27.47 20.89
C GLY A 132 -11.45 28.26 20.25
N ALA A 133 -10.21 27.78 20.36
CA ALA A 133 -9.05 28.50 19.84
C ALA A 133 -8.88 28.42 18.31
N CYS A 134 -9.65 27.58 17.60
CA CYS A 134 -9.59 27.42 16.15
C CYS A 134 -10.90 26.81 15.62
N SER A 135 -11.14 26.91 14.31
CA SER A 135 -12.37 26.42 13.65
C SER A 135 -12.54 24.90 13.67
N ILE A 136 -11.53 24.13 14.07
CA ILE A 136 -11.61 22.66 14.21
C ILE A 136 -12.75 22.25 15.14
N ALA A 137 -12.92 22.98 16.25
CA ALA A 137 -13.98 22.68 17.23
C ALA A 137 -15.37 22.84 16.59
N ASP A 138 -15.58 23.94 15.87
CA ASP A 138 -16.86 24.25 15.23
C ASP A 138 -17.21 23.23 14.14
N TYR A 139 -16.24 22.87 13.29
CA TYR A 139 -16.44 21.86 12.26
C TYR A 139 -16.70 20.47 12.84
N ARG A 140 -15.99 20.11 13.90
CA ARG A 140 -16.18 18.84 14.61
C ARG A 140 -17.57 18.75 15.19
N THR A 141 -18.01 19.76 15.94
CA THR A 141 -19.34 19.78 16.56
C THR A 141 -20.45 19.68 15.50
N GLN A 142 -20.38 20.48 14.43
CA GLN A 142 -21.39 20.44 13.37
C GLN A 142 -21.47 19.07 12.69
N ALA A 143 -20.31 18.46 12.39
CA ALA A 143 -20.28 17.15 11.75
C ALA A 143 -20.77 16.04 12.70
N GLU A 144 -20.36 16.05 13.97
CA GLU A 144 -20.81 15.07 14.98
C GLU A 144 -22.33 15.18 15.25
N GLU A 145 -22.91 16.38 15.24
CA GLU A 145 -24.36 16.59 15.37
C GLU A 145 -25.16 15.97 14.21
N LEU A 146 -24.57 15.97 13.00
CA LEU A 146 -25.13 15.26 11.85
C LEU A 146 -24.83 13.76 11.85
N GLY A 147 -24.05 13.27 12.81
CA GLY A 147 -23.71 11.85 12.99
C GLY A 147 -22.38 11.42 12.37
N TYR A 148 -21.63 12.32 11.73
CA TYR A 148 -20.33 11.98 11.13
C TYR A 148 -19.39 11.38 12.17
N ARG A 149 -18.52 10.48 11.71
CA ARG A 149 -17.30 10.18 12.46
C ARG A 149 -16.25 11.22 12.11
N VAL A 150 -15.75 11.93 13.10
CA VAL A 150 -14.72 12.96 12.89
C VAL A 150 -13.38 12.44 13.38
N LEU A 151 -12.34 12.62 12.56
CA LEU A 151 -10.97 12.30 12.92
C LEU A 151 -10.09 13.49 12.58
N VAL A 152 -9.35 13.98 13.58
CA VAL A 152 -8.30 14.98 13.35
C VAL A 152 -6.99 14.20 13.21
N ALA A 153 -6.59 13.88 11.98
CA ALA A 153 -5.39 13.10 11.72
C ALA A 153 -4.82 13.39 10.33
N GLU A 154 -3.49 13.35 10.22
CA GLU A 154 -2.77 13.47 8.97
C GLU A 154 -2.21 12.09 8.59
N GLY A 155 -2.99 11.26 7.90
CA GLY A 155 -2.48 9.94 7.50
C GLY A 155 -3.45 9.04 6.73
N SER A 156 -3.05 8.65 5.51
CA SER A 156 -3.79 7.65 4.70
C SER A 156 -3.90 6.24 5.30
N PRO A 157 -2.95 5.71 6.12
CA PRO A 157 -3.06 4.34 6.63
C PRO A 157 -4.22 4.14 7.61
N ILE A 158 -4.44 5.09 8.53
CA ILE A 158 -5.54 5.03 9.51
C ILE A 158 -6.88 5.13 8.79
N VAL A 159 -6.99 6.04 7.82
CA VAL A 159 -8.20 6.23 6.99
C VAL A 159 -8.59 4.93 6.30
N MET A 160 -7.62 4.26 5.66
CA MET A 160 -7.88 2.97 5.02
C MET A 160 -8.29 1.88 6.01
N LYS A 161 -7.67 1.82 7.20
CA LYS A 161 -8.08 0.87 8.24
C LYS A 161 -9.53 1.07 8.66
N ILE A 162 -9.98 2.32 8.81
CA ILE A 162 -11.37 2.66 9.15
C ILE A 162 -12.32 2.25 8.02
N LEU A 163 -11.97 2.53 6.76
CA LEU A 163 -12.78 2.15 5.59
C LEU A 163 -12.95 0.64 5.45
N VAL A 164 -11.84 -0.11 5.56
CA VAL A 164 -11.84 -1.58 5.43
C VAL A 164 -12.46 -2.26 6.65
N SER A 165 -12.48 -1.63 7.83
CA SER A 165 -13.23 -2.15 8.98
C SER A 165 -14.76 -2.06 8.86
N GLY A 166 -15.29 -1.43 7.81
CA GLY A 166 -16.74 -1.36 7.57
C GLY A 166 -17.49 -0.24 8.28
N TYR A 167 -16.77 0.59 9.06
CA TYR A 167 -17.36 1.66 9.85
C TYR A 167 -17.88 2.85 9.05
N VAL A 168 -17.27 3.11 7.89
CA VAL A 168 -17.59 4.25 7.01
C VAL A 168 -17.46 3.82 5.55
N ASP A 169 -18.19 4.49 4.66
CA ASP A 169 -18.19 4.20 3.21
C ASP A 169 -17.80 5.40 2.35
N ALA A 170 -17.69 6.60 2.93
CA ALA A 170 -17.21 7.80 2.25
C ALA A 170 -16.24 8.58 3.14
N VAL A 171 -15.37 9.36 2.49
CA VAL A 171 -14.43 10.27 3.16
C VAL A 171 -14.65 11.69 2.67
N VAL A 172 -14.96 12.59 3.60
CA VAL A 172 -14.91 14.03 3.36
C VAL A 172 -13.77 14.63 4.18
N GLY A 173 -13.15 15.71 3.73
CA GLY A 173 -12.05 16.26 4.53
C GLY A 173 -11.49 17.58 4.10
N VAL A 174 -10.66 18.13 4.98
CA VAL A 174 -9.88 19.34 4.75
C VAL A 174 -8.40 18.97 4.83
N ALA A 175 -7.59 19.39 3.86
CA ALA A 175 -6.15 19.14 3.89
C ALA A 175 -5.41 20.02 2.88
N CYS A 176 -4.09 20.13 3.02
CA CYS A 176 -3.28 20.80 2.00
C CYS A 176 -3.17 19.95 0.73
N LEU A 177 -2.87 20.59 -0.40
CA LEU A 177 -2.75 19.91 -1.70
C LEU A 177 -1.75 18.74 -1.68
N ASN A 178 -0.67 18.85 -0.89
CA ASN A 178 0.32 17.78 -0.75
C ASN A 178 -0.24 16.51 -0.08
N VAL A 179 -1.17 16.67 0.85
CA VAL A 179 -1.81 15.54 1.54
C VAL A 179 -2.96 15.00 0.69
N LEU A 180 -3.77 15.88 0.11
CA LEU A 180 -4.93 15.49 -0.70
C LEU A 180 -4.56 14.68 -1.93
N GLU A 181 -3.50 15.06 -2.65
CA GLU A 181 -3.00 14.30 -3.80
C GLU A 181 -2.66 12.85 -3.42
N LYS A 182 -1.95 12.65 -2.31
CA LYS A 182 -1.57 11.32 -1.81
C LYS A 182 -2.78 10.51 -1.33
N ALA A 183 -3.73 11.17 -0.68
CA ALA A 183 -4.92 10.50 -0.16
C ALA A 183 -5.88 10.10 -1.30
N PHE A 184 -6.04 10.97 -2.29
CA PHE A 184 -6.94 10.75 -3.42
C PHE A 184 -6.47 9.63 -4.33
N ASP A 185 -5.17 9.45 -4.56
CA ASP A 185 -4.69 8.31 -5.34
C ASP A 185 -5.23 6.98 -4.79
N LYS A 186 -5.15 6.75 -3.47
CA LYS A 186 -5.61 5.50 -2.83
C LYS A 186 -7.14 5.35 -2.84
N ILE A 187 -7.83 6.44 -2.55
CA ILE A 187 -9.28 6.49 -2.42
C ILE A 187 -9.94 6.31 -3.80
N LEU A 188 -9.41 6.98 -4.84
CA LEU A 188 -9.85 6.82 -6.22
C LEU A 188 -9.61 5.41 -6.74
N LEU A 189 -8.42 4.85 -6.51
CA LEU A 189 -8.08 3.49 -6.93
C LEU A 189 -9.02 2.45 -6.31
N ALA A 190 -9.36 2.59 -5.03
CA ALA A 190 -10.26 1.67 -4.34
C ALA A 190 -11.74 1.91 -4.68
N GLY A 191 -12.08 2.96 -5.44
CA GLY A 191 -13.45 3.34 -5.77
C GLY A 191 -14.23 3.84 -4.55
N ILE A 192 -13.57 4.60 -3.67
CA ILE A 192 -14.14 5.11 -2.43
C ILE A 192 -14.65 6.54 -2.66
N PRO A 193 -15.94 6.82 -2.45
CA PRO A 193 -16.47 8.17 -2.59
C PRO A 193 -15.77 9.18 -1.67
N CYS A 194 -15.29 10.27 -2.26
CA CYS A 194 -14.65 11.32 -1.48
C CYS A 194 -14.88 12.75 -1.96
N MET A 195 -14.82 13.68 -1.03
CA MET A 195 -14.77 15.12 -1.30
C MET A 195 -13.72 15.77 -0.41
N ALA A 196 -13.08 16.83 -0.89
CA ALA A 196 -12.23 17.62 -0.04
C ALA A 196 -12.25 19.11 -0.34
N VAL A 197 -11.96 19.88 0.70
CA VAL A 197 -11.71 21.31 0.62
C VAL A 197 -10.21 21.55 0.86
N PRO A 198 -9.46 22.06 -0.12
CA PRO A 198 -8.05 22.34 0.06
C PRO A 198 -7.79 23.53 0.98
N LEU A 199 -6.71 23.45 1.77
CA LEU A 199 -6.17 24.60 2.52
C LEU A 199 -5.53 25.63 1.58
N HIS A 200 -5.57 26.90 1.96
CA HIS A 200 -4.97 28.00 1.18
C HIS A 200 -3.44 27.97 1.15
N SER A 201 -2.81 27.33 2.13
CA SER A 201 -1.36 27.13 2.18
C SER A 201 -1.01 25.70 2.59
N SER A 202 0.15 25.24 2.10
CA SER A 202 0.77 23.96 2.45
C SER A 202 1.83 24.06 3.56
N ASP A 203 1.96 25.22 4.23
CA ASP A 203 3.03 25.49 5.22
C ASP A 203 2.81 24.81 6.59
N CYS A 204 1.84 23.90 6.69
CA CYS A 204 1.51 23.07 7.85
C CYS A 204 1.42 23.79 9.22
N ARG A 205 1.14 25.10 9.24
CA ARG A 205 0.96 25.89 10.47
C ARG A 205 0.11 27.13 10.21
N ASN A 206 -0.90 27.37 11.06
CA ASN A 206 -1.75 28.57 11.04
C ASN A 206 -2.31 28.90 9.63
N THR A 207 -2.81 27.89 8.93
CA THR A 207 -3.37 28.06 7.57
C THR A 207 -4.88 28.35 7.64
N SER A 208 -5.47 28.72 6.50
CA SER A 208 -6.90 28.99 6.37
C SER A 208 -7.53 28.12 5.28
N VAL A 209 -8.85 28.10 5.26
CA VAL A 209 -9.69 27.33 4.33
C VAL A 209 -10.90 28.17 3.95
N ASP A 210 -11.51 27.89 2.80
CA ASP A 210 -12.82 28.45 2.44
C ASP A 210 -13.91 27.87 3.36
N GLU A 211 -14.26 28.59 4.44
CA GLU A 211 -15.14 28.10 5.51
C GLU A 211 -16.53 27.70 5.00
N GLN A 212 -17.09 28.48 4.06
CA GLN A 212 -18.38 28.17 3.44
C GLN A 212 -18.34 26.84 2.70
N TRP A 213 -17.22 26.51 2.03
CA TRP A 213 -17.09 25.24 1.31
C TRP A 213 -17.02 24.05 2.27
N VAL A 214 -16.36 24.22 3.43
CA VAL A 214 -16.36 23.19 4.49
C VAL A 214 -17.77 23.00 5.02
N PHE A 215 -18.48 24.10 5.27
CA PHE A 215 -19.88 24.06 5.70
C PHE A 215 -20.77 23.32 4.69
N ASP A 216 -20.69 23.67 3.41
CA ASP A 216 -21.50 23.06 2.35
C ASP A 216 -21.19 21.56 2.17
N MET A 217 -19.93 21.16 2.37
CA MET A 217 -19.51 19.75 2.32
C MET A 217 -20.05 18.94 3.51
N ILE A 218 -20.03 19.50 4.73
CA ILE A 218 -20.59 18.86 5.93
C ILE A 218 -22.12 18.75 5.81
N HIS A 219 -22.79 19.78 5.29
CA HIS A 219 -24.24 19.84 5.17
C HIS A 219 -24.78 19.26 3.84
N LEU A 220 -23.94 18.53 3.10
CA LEU A 220 -24.35 17.89 1.85
C LEU A 220 -25.52 16.93 2.14
N PRO A 221 -26.73 17.19 1.60
CA PRO A 221 -27.92 16.43 1.97
C PRO A 221 -27.79 14.98 1.51
N HIS A 222 -28.35 14.06 2.29
CA HIS A 222 -28.49 12.69 1.85
C HIS A 222 -29.55 12.58 0.74
N ARG A 223 -29.23 11.88 -0.35
CA ARG A 223 -30.13 11.66 -1.48
C ARG A 223 -30.03 10.20 -1.93
N GLU A 224 -31.09 9.65 -2.49
CA GLU A 224 -31.02 8.32 -3.10
C GLU A 224 -30.01 8.33 -4.27
N PRO A 225 -29.14 7.31 -4.38
CA PRO A 225 -28.15 7.25 -5.44
C PRO A 225 -28.82 7.16 -6.81
N GLN A 226 -28.52 8.11 -7.69
CA GLN A 226 -28.92 8.04 -9.10
C GLN A 226 -28.08 7.03 -9.87
N GLN A 227 -26.79 6.92 -9.50
CA GLN A 227 -25.83 5.98 -10.06
C GLN A 227 -24.89 5.52 -8.94
N LYS A 228 -24.63 4.22 -8.87
CA LYS A 228 -23.72 3.64 -7.87
C LYS A 228 -22.42 3.22 -8.56
N THR A 229 -21.29 3.60 -7.98
CA THR A 229 -19.96 3.37 -8.54
C THR A 229 -19.37 2.05 -8.05
N ALA A 230 -18.68 1.33 -8.94
CA ALA A 230 -17.99 0.11 -8.58
C ALA A 230 -16.84 0.35 -7.58
N THR A 231 -16.66 -0.56 -6.62
CA THR A 231 -15.68 -0.41 -5.54
C THR A 231 -15.05 -1.74 -5.13
N TYR A 232 -13.75 -1.74 -4.85
CA TYR A 232 -13.06 -2.94 -4.33
C TYR A 232 -13.23 -3.13 -2.82
N VAL A 233 -13.86 -2.17 -2.13
CA VAL A 233 -13.98 -2.17 -0.67
C VAL A 233 -14.68 -3.43 -0.14
N HIS A 234 -15.67 -3.96 -0.86
CA HIS A 234 -16.35 -5.20 -0.45
C HIS A 234 -15.39 -6.40 -0.39
N LEU A 235 -14.51 -6.54 -1.39
CA LEU A 235 -13.50 -7.59 -1.45
C LEU A 235 -12.39 -7.35 -0.43
N MET A 236 -12.01 -6.10 -0.17
CA MET A 236 -11.05 -5.75 0.89
C MET A 236 -11.58 -6.10 2.28
N ARG A 237 -12.86 -5.78 2.54
CA ARG A 237 -13.56 -6.12 3.79
C ARG A 237 -13.57 -7.62 3.99
N ALA A 238 -14.02 -8.38 3.00
CA ALA A 238 -14.03 -9.84 3.07
C ALA A 238 -12.63 -10.44 3.25
N ALA A 239 -11.61 -9.85 2.62
CA ALA A 239 -10.22 -10.25 2.81
C ALA A 239 -9.78 -10.07 4.27
N GLN A 240 -10.14 -8.95 4.91
CA GLN A 240 -9.80 -8.64 6.30
C GLN A 240 -10.63 -9.45 7.31
N GLU A 241 -11.93 -9.58 7.10
CA GLU A 241 -12.87 -10.30 7.99
C GLU A 241 -12.44 -11.76 8.23
N MET A 242 -11.78 -12.42 7.27
CA MET A 242 -11.24 -13.78 7.45
C MET A 242 -10.20 -13.89 8.58
N PHE A 243 -9.61 -12.77 9.00
CA PHE A 243 -8.59 -12.71 10.05
C PHE A 243 -9.15 -12.23 11.38
N ASP A 244 -10.43 -11.88 11.45
CA ASP A 244 -11.12 -11.67 12.72
C ASP A 244 -11.10 -12.98 13.50
N ARG A 245 -10.82 -12.89 14.81
CA ARG A 245 -10.57 -14.07 15.67
C ARG A 245 -11.64 -15.16 15.52
N GLN A 246 -12.91 -14.78 15.48
CA GLN A 246 -14.02 -15.74 15.37
C GLN A 246 -14.06 -16.42 13.99
N GLU A 247 -13.97 -15.63 12.91
CA GLU A 247 -14.03 -16.14 11.54
C GLU A 247 -12.77 -16.98 11.22
N LEU A 248 -11.59 -16.53 11.65
CA LEU A 248 -10.34 -17.25 11.49
C LEU A 248 -10.39 -18.62 12.15
N THR A 249 -10.85 -18.67 13.41
CA THR A 249 -11.04 -19.94 14.14
C THR A 249 -12.06 -20.84 13.44
N ARG A 250 -13.16 -20.29 12.92
CA ARG A 250 -14.17 -21.05 12.15
C ARG A 250 -13.58 -21.63 10.85
N LEU A 251 -12.83 -20.84 10.11
CA LEU A 251 -12.23 -21.23 8.83
C LEU A 251 -11.12 -22.26 9.02
N ILE A 252 -10.24 -22.08 10.01
CA ILE A 252 -9.16 -23.03 10.33
C ILE A 252 -9.70 -24.32 10.95
N ALA A 253 -10.74 -24.20 11.79
CA ALA A 253 -11.32 -25.28 12.59
C ALA A 253 -10.25 -26.03 13.43
N PRO A 254 -9.65 -25.36 14.44
CA PRO A 254 -8.58 -25.93 15.26
C PRO A 254 -8.99 -27.27 15.87
N GLN A 255 -8.05 -28.21 15.86
CA GLN A 255 -8.30 -29.59 16.27
C GLN A 255 -7.99 -29.81 17.76
N ARG A 256 -7.21 -28.92 18.37
CA ARG A 256 -6.64 -29.08 19.71
C ARG A 256 -7.05 -27.96 20.67
N GLN A 257 -7.81 -26.97 20.21
CA GLN A 257 -8.30 -25.90 21.06
C GLN A 257 -9.65 -26.24 21.72
N THR A 258 -9.70 -26.05 23.03
CA THR A 258 -10.94 -25.86 23.80
C THR A 258 -11.27 -24.37 23.92
N GLU A 259 -12.50 -24.01 24.30
CA GLU A 259 -12.88 -22.61 24.58
C GLU A 259 -11.92 -21.92 25.58
N ALA A 260 -11.46 -22.66 26.60
CA ALA A 260 -10.50 -22.15 27.58
C ALA A 260 -9.15 -21.81 26.94
N THR A 261 -8.60 -22.71 26.10
CA THR A 261 -7.33 -22.45 25.40
C THR A 261 -7.44 -21.41 24.28
N ALA A 262 -8.62 -21.29 23.67
CA ALA A 262 -8.89 -20.29 22.65
C ALA A 262 -8.87 -18.89 23.24
N ASN A 263 -9.36 -18.73 24.47
CA ASN A 263 -9.44 -17.44 25.19
C ASN A 263 -8.19 -17.07 25.99
N ALA A 264 -7.31 -18.03 26.28
CA ALA A 264 -6.07 -17.78 27.01
C ALA A 264 -5.19 -16.71 26.33
N GLU A 265 -4.58 -15.86 27.17
CA GLU A 265 -3.57 -14.91 26.73
C GLU A 265 -2.28 -15.65 26.38
N LEU A 266 -1.45 -15.07 25.51
CA LEU A 266 -0.17 -15.69 25.16
C LEU A 266 0.77 -15.80 26.36
N ALA A 267 0.62 -14.93 27.36
CA ALA A 267 1.35 -15.02 28.62
C ALA A 267 1.05 -16.34 29.37
N ASP A 268 -0.12 -16.95 29.13
CA ASP A 268 -0.53 -18.22 29.73
C ASP A 268 -0.08 -19.44 28.91
N LEU A 269 0.64 -19.27 27.79
CA LEU A 269 1.18 -20.37 26.98
C LEU A 269 1.90 -21.46 27.80
N PRO A 270 2.72 -21.13 28.83
CA PRO A 270 3.35 -22.14 29.67
C PRO A 270 2.37 -23.00 30.48
N ASN A 271 1.14 -22.53 30.69
CA ASN A 271 0.09 -23.20 31.45
C ASN A 271 -0.89 -23.98 30.54
N LEU A 272 -0.76 -23.85 29.21
CA LEU A 272 -1.55 -24.60 28.24
C LEU A 272 -1.00 -26.01 28.05
N ASP A 273 -1.86 -26.93 27.57
CA ASP A 273 -1.42 -28.22 27.05
C ASP A 273 -0.34 -27.98 25.97
N PRO A 274 0.90 -28.49 26.15
CA PRO A 274 1.98 -28.29 25.18
C PRO A 274 1.62 -28.73 23.76
N ILE A 275 0.71 -29.70 23.60
CA ILE A 275 0.26 -30.16 22.28
C ILE A 275 -0.59 -29.08 21.57
N ALA A 276 -1.35 -28.28 22.33
CA ALA A 276 -2.22 -27.23 21.78
C ALA A 276 -1.48 -25.90 21.57
N ALA A 277 -0.34 -25.69 22.24
CA ALA A 277 0.40 -24.42 22.24
C ALA A 277 0.78 -23.94 20.82
N THR A 278 1.33 -24.82 19.98
CA THR A 278 1.75 -24.47 18.61
C THR A 278 0.56 -24.02 17.74
N GLU A 279 -0.57 -24.75 17.79
CA GLU A 279 -1.78 -24.39 17.03
C GLU A 279 -2.34 -23.04 17.50
N ARG A 280 -2.32 -22.78 18.82
CA ARG A 280 -2.74 -21.48 19.38
C ARG A 280 -1.84 -20.34 18.93
N LEU A 281 -0.53 -20.51 19.01
CA LEU A 281 0.43 -19.49 18.60
C LEU A 281 0.32 -19.20 17.10
N ALA A 282 0.11 -20.24 16.27
CA ALA A 282 -0.07 -20.09 14.83
C ALA A 282 -1.33 -19.29 14.49
N ILE A 283 -2.47 -19.66 15.06
CA ILE A 283 -3.74 -18.95 14.83
C ILE A 283 -3.63 -17.49 15.29
N ASP A 284 -3.00 -17.26 16.44
CA ASP A 284 -2.75 -15.92 16.94
C ASP A 284 -1.92 -15.09 15.97
N PHE A 285 -0.75 -15.59 15.55
CA PHE A 285 0.14 -14.91 14.62
C PHE A 285 -0.52 -14.66 13.26
N ILE A 286 -1.34 -15.61 12.77
CA ILE A 286 -2.13 -15.44 11.55
C ILE A 286 -3.12 -14.28 11.69
N GLY A 287 -3.80 -14.14 12.82
CA GLY A 287 -4.73 -13.04 13.06
C GLY A 287 -4.08 -11.66 13.19
N ARG A 288 -2.79 -11.58 13.54
CA ARG A 288 -2.12 -10.29 13.81
C ARG A 288 -1.77 -9.49 12.55
N GLY A 289 -2.33 -8.31 12.40
CA GLY A 289 -1.86 -7.28 11.47
C GLY A 289 -1.75 -7.71 10.00
N GLY A 290 -1.17 -6.83 9.18
CA GLY A 290 -1.03 -7.00 7.74
C GLY A 290 -2.06 -6.21 6.93
N LYS A 291 -1.75 -5.99 5.64
CA LYS A 291 -2.67 -5.33 4.69
C LYS A 291 -3.60 -6.33 3.99
N TYR A 292 -3.40 -7.63 4.22
CA TYR A 292 -4.15 -8.74 3.60
C TYR A 292 -4.26 -8.64 2.06
N SER A 293 -3.23 -8.08 1.41
CA SER A 293 -3.23 -7.83 -0.04
C SER A 293 -3.27 -9.11 -0.87
N ARG A 294 -2.67 -10.19 -0.37
CA ARG A 294 -2.64 -11.50 -1.03
C ARG A 294 -4.03 -12.18 -1.01
N PRO A 295 -4.71 -12.31 0.16
CA PRO A 295 -6.10 -12.74 0.19
C PRO A 295 -7.02 -11.87 -0.67
N PHE A 296 -6.89 -10.54 -0.60
CA PHE A 296 -7.64 -9.63 -1.46
C PHE A 296 -7.42 -9.94 -2.95
N THR A 297 -6.17 -10.12 -3.36
CA THR A 297 -5.82 -10.43 -4.75
C THR A 297 -6.50 -11.73 -5.20
N THR A 298 -6.42 -12.80 -4.40
CA THR A 298 -7.09 -14.08 -4.70
C THR A 298 -8.59 -13.90 -4.88
N LEU A 299 -9.26 -13.21 -3.95
CA LEU A 299 -10.71 -12.98 -3.99
C LEU A 299 -11.10 -12.10 -5.17
N ALA A 300 -10.36 -11.03 -5.44
CA ALA A 300 -10.65 -10.11 -6.53
C ALA A 300 -10.46 -10.76 -7.90
N VAL A 301 -9.44 -11.61 -8.07
CA VAL A 301 -9.26 -12.36 -9.31
C VAL A 301 -10.40 -13.37 -9.50
N TYR A 302 -10.75 -14.11 -8.45
CA TYR A 302 -11.91 -15.01 -8.47
C TYR A 302 -13.19 -14.27 -8.87
N ASP A 303 -13.47 -13.12 -8.25
CA ASP A 303 -14.63 -12.29 -8.56
C ASP A 303 -14.63 -11.84 -10.02
N SER A 304 -13.50 -11.28 -10.48
CA SER A 304 -13.37 -10.71 -11.83
C SER A 304 -13.61 -11.74 -12.94
N LEU A 305 -13.35 -13.02 -12.67
CA LEU A 305 -13.52 -14.15 -13.59
C LEU A 305 -14.85 -14.89 -13.40
N THR A 306 -15.63 -14.57 -12.37
CA THR A 306 -16.94 -15.20 -12.08
C THR A 306 -18.11 -14.22 -12.18
N GLY A 307 -17.87 -13.02 -12.71
CA GLY A 307 -18.90 -12.04 -13.05
C GLY A 307 -18.64 -10.62 -12.54
N GLY A 308 -17.61 -10.41 -11.71
CA GLY A 308 -17.19 -9.10 -11.23
C GLY A 308 -18.18 -8.41 -10.28
N GLN A 309 -19.12 -9.17 -9.70
CA GLN A 309 -20.22 -8.63 -8.89
C GLN A 309 -19.77 -8.18 -7.51
N GLY A 310 -18.64 -8.67 -7.01
CA GLY A 310 -18.03 -8.22 -5.76
C GLY A 310 -17.63 -6.73 -5.79
N THR A 311 -17.43 -6.16 -6.99
CA THR A 311 -17.22 -4.70 -7.14
C THR A 311 -18.51 -3.91 -7.33
N SER A 312 -19.64 -4.59 -7.50
CA SER A 312 -20.94 -3.94 -7.73
C SER A 312 -21.52 -3.37 -6.43
N PRO A 313 -22.59 -2.57 -6.50
CA PRO A 313 -23.22 -2.01 -5.31
C PRO A 313 -23.79 -3.01 -4.30
N ASP A 314 -24.20 -4.18 -4.78
CA ASP A 314 -24.66 -5.30 -3.94
C ASP A 314 -23.51 -6.29 -3.66
N GLY A 315 -22.26 -5.86 -3.93
CA GLY A 315 -21.06 -6.68 -3.82
C GLY A 315 -20.83 -7.24 -2.43
N ALA A 316 -21.23 -6.51 -1.37
CA ALA A 316 -21.16 -7.03 -0.01
C ALA A 316 -21.97 -8.33 0.18
N ALA A 317 -23.21 -8.38 -0.32
CA ALA A 317 -24.06 -9.57 -0.24
C ALA A 317 -23.52 -10.70 -1.14
N HIS A 318 -23.00 -10.36 -2.32
CA HIS A 318 -22.37 -11.31 -3.24
C HIS A 318 -21.15 -11.99 -2.60
N VAL A 319 -20.23 -11.20 -2.04
CA VAL A 319 -18.99 -11.69 -1.42
C VAL A 319 -19.28 -12.45 -0.12
N ALA A 320 -20.30 -12.07 0.65
CA ALA A 320 -20.76 -12.84 1.81
C ALA A 320 -21.20 -14.27 1.42
N GLY A 321 -21.65 -14.47 0.18
CA GLY A 321 -22.01 -15.77 -0.38
C GLY A 321 -20.82 -16.64 -0.82
N TYR A 322 -19.59 -16.14 -0.76
CA TYR A 322 -18.41 -16.94 -1.11
C TYR A 322 -18.25 -18.14 -0.19
N THR A 323 -18.01 -19.30 -0.80
CA THR A 323 -17.87 -20.55 -0.07
C THR A 323 -16.63 -20.53 0.83
N ASP A 324 -16.68 -21.30 1.92
CA ASP A 324 -15.53 -21.52 2.79
C ASP A 324 -14.29 -22.02 2.00
N ALA A 325 -14.48 -22.79 0.93
CA ALA A 325 -13.38 -23.28 0.12
C ALA A 325 -12.60 -22.15 -0.58
N VAL A 326 -13.32 -21.13 -1.08
CA VAL A 326 -12.71 -19.92 -1.66
C VAL A 326 -11.97 -19.13 -0.58
N LYS A 327 -12.63 -18.90 0.58
CA LYS A 327 -12.04 -18.18 1.72
C LYS A 327 -10.78 -18.88 2.26
N ARG A 328 -10.83 -20.19 2.50
CA ARG A 328 -9.68 -20.99 2.97
C ARG A 328 -8.53 -20.99 1.98
N SER A 329 -8.82 -20.97 0.67
CA SER A 329 -7.79 -20.89 -0.37
C SER A 329 -7.09 -19.52 -0.37
N ALA A 330 -7.84 -18.43 -0.18
CA ALA A 330 -7.27 -17.09 0.00
C ALA A 330 -6.45 -16.97 1.30
N LEU A 331 -6.97 -17.54 2.40
CA LEU A 331 -6.29 -17.60 3.70
C LEU A 331 -4.99 -18.41 3.65
N ALA A 332 -4.93 -19.47 2.83
CA ALA A 332 -3.73 -20.29 2.68
C ALA A 332 -2.54 -19.47 2.20
N ILE A 333 -2.72 -18.56 1.24
CA ILE A 333 -1.65 -17.69 0.72
C ILE A 333 -1.05 -16.82 1.83
N GLU A 334 -1.90 -16.19 2.64
CA GLU A 334 -1.44 -15.36 3.76
C GLU A 334 -0.80 -16.21 4.86
N THR A 335 -1.26 -17.44 5.05
CA THR A 335 -0.66 -18.38 6.01
C THR A 335 0.78 -18.72 5.61
N PHE A 336 1.04 -18.98 4.32
CA PHE A 336 2.42 -19.16 3.82
C PHE A 336 3.26 -17.90 3.94
N HIS A 337 2.69 -16.73 3.61
CA HIS A 337 3.42 -15.48 3.78
C HIS A 337 3.80 -15.23 5.23
N LYS A 338 2.89 -15.47 6.17
CA LYS A 338 3.17 -15.30 7.60
C LYS A 338 4.15 -16.35 8.11
N ALA A 339 4.14 -17.56 7.58
CA ALA A 339 5.17 -18.55 7.88
C ALA A 339 6.56 -18.05 7.45
N SER A 340 6.67 -17.50 6.22
CA SER A 340 7.93 -16.93 5.74
C SER A 340 8.39 -15.77 6.61
N LEU A 341 7.47 -14.90 7.08
CA LEU A 341 7.84 -13.80 7.98
C LEU A 341 8.42 -14.29 9.32
N VAL A 342 7.90 -15.38 9.89
CA VAL A 342 8.46 -15.94 11.13
C VAL A 342 9.89 -16.43 10.92
N HIS A 343 10.16 -17.06 9.77
CA HIS A 343 11.50 -17.52 9.41
C HIS A 343 12.42 -16.36 9.06
N ASP A 344 11.97 -15.41 8.23
CA ASP A 344 12.69 -14.19 7.87
C ASP A 344 13.10 -13.40 9.13
N ASP A 345 12.19 -13.24 10.10
CA ASP A 345 12.47 -12.55 11.36
C ASP A 345 13.66 -13.20 12.12
N ILE A 346 13.83 -14.52 12.02
CA ILE A 346 14.97 -15.24 12.61
C ILE A 346 16.24 -15.02 11.79
N GLU A 347 16.14 -15.10 10.46
CA GLU A 347 17.27 -14.99 9.54
C GLU A 347 17.88 -13.58 9.49
N ASP A 348 17.03 -12.58 9.73
CA ASP A 348 17.37 -11.15 9.81
C ASP A 348 17.62 -10.67 11.26
N ASP A 349 17.35 -11.51 12.27
CA ASP A 349 17.44 -11.18 13.71
C ASP A 349 16.56 -9.97 14.13
N ASP A 350 15.39 -9.84 13.49
CA ASP A 350 14.45 -8.74 13.68
C ASP A 350 13.90 -8.68 15.12
N GLU A 351 13.89 -7.49 15.73
CA GLU A 351 13.42 -7.32 17.12
C GLU A 351 11.88 -7.26 17.22
N PHE A 352 11.22 -6.58 16.28
CA PHE A 352 9.78 -6.30 16.35
C PHE A 352 9.06 -6.59 15.03
N ARG A 353 7.83 -7.10 15.13
CA ARG A 353 6.88 -7.23 14.02
C ARG A 353 5.46 -6.92 14.48
N TYR A 354 4.74 -6.16 13.65
CA TYR A 354 3.39 -5.70 13.96
C TYR A 354 3.26 -4.92 15.29
N GLY A 355 4.34 -4.26 15.72
CA GLY A 355 4.40 -3.52 16.98
C GLY A 355 4.69 -4.37 18.22
N GLU A 356 4.88 -5.69 18.05
CA GLU A 356 5.17 -6.64 19.12
C GLU A 356 6.56 -7.27 18.93
N PRO A 357 7.22 -7.78 19.99
CA PRO A 357 8.43 -8.57 19.83
C PRO A 357 8.23 -9.76 18.87
N THR A 358 9.21 -10.04 18.03
CA THR A 358 9.14 -11.19 17.11
C THR A 358 9.08 -12.51 17.89
N VAL A 359 8.53 -13.55 17.24
CA VAL A 359 8.28 -14.86 17.88
C VAL A 359 9.55 -15.45 18.49
N HIS A 360 10.70 -15.32 17.80
CA HIS A 360 11.95 -15.88 18.27
C HIS A 360 12.56 -15.10 19.44
N ARG A 361 12.30 -13.80 19.55
CA ARG A 361 12.66 -12.98 20.72
C ARG A 361 11.79 -13.32 21.92
N GLN A 362 10.50 -13.58 21.70
CA GLN A 362 9.54 -13.86 22.78
C GLN A 362 9.62 -15.32 23.30
N PHE A 363 9.75 -16.29 22.39
CA PHE A 363 9.63 -17.73 22.71
C PHE A 363 10.85 -18.57 22.30
N GLY A 364 11.90 -17.93 21.79
CA GLY A 364 13.13 -18.58 21.34
C GLY A 364 13.11 -19.04 19.88
N VAL A 365 14.30 -19.16 19.31
CA VAL A 365 14.53 -19.54 17.89
C VAL A 365 13.88 -20.88 17.55
N SER A 366 14.03 -21.90 18.40
CA SER A 366 13.45 -23.24 18.14
C SER A 366 11.93 -23.19 18.03
N THR A 367 11.27 -22.35 18.84
CA THR A 367 9.81 -22.16 18.77
C THR A 367 9.41 -21.46 17.48
N GLY A 368 10.15 -20.42 17.07
CA GLY A 368 9.91 -19.72 15.81
C GLY A 368 10.04 -20.62 14.58
N ILE A 369 11.10 -21.43 14.51
CA ILE A 369 11.29 -22.41 13.42
C ILE A 369 10.10 -23.35 13.33
N ASN A 370 9.74 -24.01 14.45
CA ASN A 370 8.64 -24.97 14.51
C ASN A 370 7.28 -24.31 14.20
N LEU A 371 7.08 -23.06 14.60
CA LEU A 371 5.86 -22.30 14.28
C LEU A 371 5.71 -22.08 12.78
N GLY A 372 6.77 -21.63 12.10
CA GLY A 372 6.76 -21.46 10.65
C GLY A 372 6.47 -22.77 9.92
N ASP A 373 7.10 -23.88 10.34
CA ASP A 373 6.86 -25.21 9.79
C ASP A 373 5.40 -25.67 9.95
N TYR A 374 4.82 -25.45 11.14
CA TYR A 374 3.41 -25.74 11.39
C TYR A 374 2.50 -24.95 10.45
N MET A 375 2.79 -23.66 10.25
CA MET A 375 2.01 -22.77 9.38
C MET A 375 2.11 -23.17 7.90
N ILE A 376 3.27 -23.63 7.43
CA ILE A 376 3.42 -24.21 6.07
C ILE A 376 2.48 -25.40 5.89
N GLY A 377 2.48 -26.34 6.85
CA GLY A 377 1.59 -27.50 6.82
C GLY A 377 0.11 -27.10 6.89
N LEU A 378 -0.23 -26.09 7.70
CA LEU A 378 -1.58 -25.54 7.81
C LEU A 378 -2.04 -24.94 6.48
N GLY A 379 -1.20 -24.16 5.80
CA GLY A 379 -1.51 -23.57 4.49
C GLY A 379 -1.93 -24.63 3.46
N TYR A 380 -1.16 -25.71 3.33
CA TYR A 380 -1.54 -26.83 2.43
C TYR A 380 -2.82 -27.53 2.89
N ARG A 381 -3.04 -27.67 4.19
CA ARG A 381 -4.22 -28.32 4.75
C ARG A 381 -5.50 -27.53 4.47
N LEU A 382 -5.43 -26.19 4.48
CA LEU A 382 -6.56 -25.30 4.19
C LEU A 382 -7.11 -25.51 2.76
N VAL A 383 -6.25 -25.87 1.81
CA VAL A 383 -6.66 -26.16 0.41
C VAL A 383 -6.95 -27.64 0.21
N SER A 384 -6.07 -28.53 0.67
CA SER A 384 -6.17 -29.97 0.38
C SER A 384 -7.41 -30.64 0.97
N ARG A 385 -8.01 -30.07 2.01
CA ARG A 385 -9.28 -30.57 2.59
C ARG A 385 -10.52 -30.16 1.80
N GLU A 386 -10.39 -29.26 0.83
CA GLU A 386 -11.51 -28.74 0.02
C GLU A 386 -11.78 -29.56 -1.25
N VAL A 387 -11.17 -30.75 -1.41
CA VAL A 387 -11.34 -31.63 -2.59
C VAL A 387 -12.81 -31.93 -2.88
N LYS A 388 -13.63 -32.07 -1.83
CA LYS A 388 -15.08 -32.33 -2.00
C LYS A 388 -15.82 -31.14 -2.63
N THR A 389 -15.41 -29.91 -2.32
CA THR A 389 -16.07 -28.67 -2.76
C THR A 389 -15.51 -28.19 -4.10
N LEU A 390 -14.18 -28.17 -4.23
CA LEU A 390 -13.49 -27.61 -5.39
C LEU A 390 -13.29 -28.63 -6.51
N GLY A 391 -13.17 -29.91 -6.16
CA GLY A 391 -12.75 -30.99 -7.04
C GLY A 391 -11.24 -31.25 -6.97
N PRO A 392 -10.79 -32.49 -7.26
CA PRO A 392 -9.39 -32.89 -7.11
C PRO A 392 -8.44 -32.11 -8.03
N GLU A 393 -8.85 -31.80 -9.25
CA GLU A 393 -8.02 -31.08 -10.23
C GLU A 393 -7.69 -29.65 -9.79
N VAL A 394 -8.69 -28.92 -9.29
CA VAL A 394 -8.49 -27.54 -8.79
C VAL A 394 -7.61 -27.54 -7.55
N VAL A 395 -7.86 -28.46 -6.61
CA VAL A 395 -7.01 -28.59 -5.41
C VAL A 395 -5.57 -28.94 -5.78
N ALA A 396 -5.36 -29.89 -6.68
CA ALA A 396 -4.03 -30.27 -7.13
C ALA A 396 -3.30 -29.08 -7.78
N LYS A 397 -3.98 -28.33 -8.65
CA LYS A 397 -3.43 -27.14 -9.30
C LYS A 397 -3.02 -26.06 -8.30
N ILE A 398 -3.88 -25.76 -7.31
CA ILE A 398 -3.58 -24.76 -6.29
C ILE A 398 -2.42 -25.23 -5.40
N VAL A 399 -2.42 -26.48 -4.95
CA VAL A 399 -1.36 -27.02 -4.08
C VAL A 399 -0.01 -27.08 -4.80
N ASP A 400 0.03 -27.56 -6.04
CA ASP A 400 1.24 -27.59 -6.86
C ASP A 400 1.85 -26.20 -7.02
N GLN A 401 1.00 -25.21 -7.31
CA GLN A 401 1.44 -23.84 -7.43
C GLN A 401 1.97 -23.24 -6.11
N LEU A 402 1.32 -23.56 -4.99
CA LEU A 402 1.77 -23.10 -3.68
C LEU A 402 3.12 -23.70 -3.32
N ALA A 403 3.32 -24.97 -3.64
CA ALA A 403 4.60 -25.64 -3.46
C ALA A 403 5.70 -25.01 -4.34
N GLU A 404 5.44 -24.81 -5.62
CA GLU A 404 6.36 -24.15 -6.55
C GLU A 404 6.71 -22.72 -6.10
N ALA A 405 5.71 -21.95 -5.66
CA ALA A 405 5.93 -20.60 -5.17
C ALA A 405 6.78 -20.59 -3.89
N HIS A 406 6.52 -21.52 -2.97
CA HIS A 406 7.29 -21.67 -1.75
C HIS A 406 8.75 -22.05 -2.04
N MET A 407 8.99 -23.03 -2.93
CA MET A 407 10.35 -23.40 -3.35
C MET A 407 11.11 -22.21 -3.91
N ARG A 408 10.49 -21.44 -4.83
CA ARG A 408 11.11 -20.26 -5.44
C ARG A 408 11.38 -19.14 -4.44
N LEU A 409 10.51 -18.95 -3.43
CA LEU A 409 10.76 -18.00 -2.35
C LEU A 409 11.98 -18.41 -1.53
N SER A 410 12.07 -19.69 -1.14
CA SER A 410 13.21 -20.23 -0.40
C SER A 410 14.52 -20.16 -1.21
N GLU A 411 14.48 -20.40 -2.52
CA GLU A 411 15.62 -20.20 -3.41
C GLU A 411 16.07 -18.73 -3.46
N GLY A 412 15.11 -17.80 -3.53
CA GLY A 412 15.37 -16.37 -3.50
C GLY A 412 16.03 -15.92 -2.20
N GLN A 413 15.47 -16.34 -1.07
CA GLN A 413 16.01 -16.06 0.26
C GLN A 413 17.38 -16.70 0.46
N GLY A 414 17.55 -17.96 0.06
CA GLY A 414 18.85 -18.64 0.10
C GLY A 414 19.92 -17.94 -0.73
N ALA A 415 19.58 -17.46 -1.94
CA ALA A 415 20.50 -16.70 -2.77
C ALA A 415 20.90 -15.37 -2.13
N GLU A 416 19.97 -14.70 -1.43
CA GLU A 416 20.25 -13.50 -0.65
C GLU A 416 21.22 -13.77 0.50
N LEU A 417 20.97 -14.81 1.31
CA LEU A 417 21.83 -15.21 2.42
C LEU A 417 23.25 -15.57 1.94
N MET A 418 23.35 -16.38 0.88
CA MET A 418 24.64 -16.75 0.29
C MET A 418 25.44 -15.52 -0.18
N TRP A 419 24.76 -14.51 -0.72
CA TRP A 419 25.42 -13.27 -1.12
C TRP A 419 25.79 -12.39 0.09
N ARG A 420 24.87 -12.25 1.05
CA ARG A 420 25.07 -11.51 2.30
C ARG A 420 26.27 -12.04 3.08
N ASP A 421 26.54 -13.34 3.01
CA ASP A 421 27.64 -13.96 3.73
C ASP A 421 28.93 -14.06 2.88
N SER A 422 28.86 -13.69 1.59
CA SER A 422 30.02 -13.66 0.69
C SER A 422 30.95 -12.46 0.98
N ALA A 423 32.25 -12.71 1.02
CA ALA A 423 33.27 -11.67 1.24
C ALA A 423 33.49 -10.75 0.02
N SER A 424 33.23 -11.22 -1.20
CA SER A 424 33.57 -10.46 -2.42
C SER A 424 32.63 -9.27 -2.64
N LYS A 425 31.38 -9.35 -2.16
CA LYS A 425 30.32 -8.34 -2.37
C LYS A 425 30.14 -7.91 -3.82
N VAL A 426 30.58 -8.73 -4.78
CA VAL A 426 30.38 -8.48 -6.21
C VAL A 426 28.97 -8.88 -6.58
N LEU A 427 28.24 -7.98 -7.22
CA LEU A 427 26.87 -8.21 -7.67
C LEU A 427 26.64 -7.50 -8.99
N THR A 428 26.11 -8.21 -9.98
CA THR A 428 25.67 -7.60 -11.23
C THR A 428 24.20 -7.18 -11.13
N PRO A 429 23.75 -6.14 -11.85
CA PRO A 429 22.34 -5.75 -11.81
C PRO A 429 21.40 -6.87 -12.24
N ILE A 430 21.80 -7.73 -13.19
CA ILE A 430 20.96 -8.84 -13.62
C ILE A 430 20.79 -9.91 -12.53
N ASP A 431 21.82 -10.14 -11.71
CA ASP A 431 21.74 -11.11 -10.62
C ASP A 431 20.91 -10.56 -9.45
N ALA A 432 21.06 -9.28 -9.11
CA ALA A 432 20.18 -8.62 -8.14
C ALA A 432 18.70 -8.72 -8.58
N LEU A 433 18.41 -8.45 -9.85
CA LEU A 433 17.06 -8.54 -10.41
C LEU A 433 16.51 -9.99 -10.42
N LYS A 434 17.35 -11.01 -10.56
CA LYS A 434 16.94 -12.42 -10.42
C LYS A 434 16.55 -12.74 -8.98
N ILE A 435 17.34 -12.29 -8.00
CA ILE A 435 17.01 -12.46 -6.57
C ILE A 435 15.67 -11.79 -6.27
N TYR A 436 15.45 -10.56 -6.76
CA TYR A 436 14.19 -9.84 -6.55
C TYR A 436 13.00 -10.56 -7.16
N ALA A 437 13.18 -11.11 -8.36
CA ALA A 437 12.16 -11.89 -9.03
C ALA A 437 11.75 -13.13 -8.22
N LEU A 438 12.64 -13.70 -7.41
CA LEU A 438 12.37 -14.87 -6.57
C LEU A 438 11.81 -14.52 -5.18
N LYS A 439 12.22 -13.39 -4.57
CA LYS A 439 11.80 -13.06 -3.19
C LYS A 439 10.36 -12.56 -3.07
N THR A 440 9.85 -11.85 -4.08
CA THR A 440 8.53 -11.19 -3.95
C THR A 440 7.52 -11.71 -4.95
N SER A 441 7.94 -11.92 -6.21
CA SER A 441 7.03 -12.28 -7.29
C SER A 441 6.27 -13.60 -7.08
N PRO A 442 6.86 -14.69 -6.53
CA PRO A 442 6.16 -15.97 -6.46
C PRO A 442 4.91 -15.92 -5.57
N ALA A 443 4.92 -15.14 -4.49
CA ALA A 443 3.75 -15.00 -3.63
C ALA A 443 2.59 -14.26 -4.32
N PHE A 444 2.90 -13.22 -5.11
CA PHE A 444 1.89 -12.53 -5.93
C PHE A 444 1.37 -13.43 -7.06
N GLU A 445 2.27 -14.17 -7.73
CA GLU A 445 1.92 -15.18 -8.73
C GLU A 445 0.97 -16.21 -8.13
N ALA A 446 1.30 -16.77 -6.97
CA ALA A 446 0.43 -17.73 -6.28
C ALA A 446 -0.96 -17.17 -5.97
N ALA A 447 -1.07 -15.92 -5.50
CA ALA A 447 -2.36 -15.29 -5.21
C ALA A 447 -3.21 -15.12 -6.49
N LEU A 448 -2.63 -14.58 -7.57
CA LEU A 448 -3.33 -14.36 -8.84
C LEU A 448 -3.89 -15.67 -9.39
N HIS A 449 -3.05 -16.68 -9.49
CA HIS A 449 -3.45 -17.95 -10.07
C HIS A 449 -4.34 -18.79 -9.15
N CYS A 450 -4.23 -18.64 -7.83
CA CYS A 450 -5.19 -19.25 -6.92
C CYS A 450 -6.61 -18.77 -7.25
N GLY A 451 -6.79 -17.46 -7.46
CA GLY A 451 -8.07 -16.89 -7.92
C GLY A 451 -8.52 -17.45 -9.27
N ILE A 452 -7.60 -17.57 -10.24
CA ILE A 452 -7.88 -18.16 -11.57
C ILE A 452 -8.34 -19.61 -11.45
N ALA A 453 -7.65 -20.41 -10.64
CA ALA A 453 -7.97 -21.83 -10.44
C ALA A 453 -9.34 -22.00 -9.77
N LEU A 454 -9.66 -21.16 -8.78
CA LEU A 454 -10.96 -21.14 -8.11
C LEU A 454 -12.10 -20.76 -9.06
N ALA A 455 -11.84 -19.87 -10.02
CA ALA A 455 -12.83 -19.44 -11.02
C ALA A 455 -13.16 -20.52 -12.06
N LYS A 456 -12.35 -21.59 -12.16
CA LYS A 456 -12.54 -22.69 -13.12
C LYS A 456 -12.69 -22.22 -14.57
N THR A 457 -11.99 -21.15 -14.93
CA THR A 457 -11.96 -20.62 -16.30
C THR A 457 -11.26 -21.58 -17.26
N GLN A 458 -11.67 -21.55 -18.52
CA GLN A 458 -11.05 -22.31 -19.62
C GLN A 458 -9.81 -21.60 -20.18
N GLU A 459 -9.73 -20.28 -19.99
CA GLU A 459 -8.61 -19.46 -20.46
C GLU A 459 -7.35 -19.74 -19.64
N ASP A 460 -6.21 -19.88 -20.33
CA ASP A 460 -4.91 -20.08 -19.68
C ASP A 460 -4.15 -18.76 -19.58
N TYR A 461 -4.28 -18.10 -18.43
CA TYR A 461 -3.52 -16.88 -18.12
C TYR A 461 -2.14 -17.15 -17.54
N ARG A 462 -1.65 -18.40 -17.54
CA ARG A 462 -0.50 -18.79 -16.72
C ARG A 462 0.76 -17.99 -17.03
N ASP A 463 1.09 -17.87 -18.31
CA ASP A 463 2.29 -17.18 -18.74
C ASP A 463 2.18 -15.66 -18.60
N GLN A 464 0.99 -15.08 -18.85
CA GLN A 464 0.73 -13.66 -18.62
C GLN A 464 0.88 -13.33 -17.13
N MET A 465 0.25 -14.09 -16.23
CA MET A 465 0.28 -13.82 -14.79
C MET A 465 1.67 -14.00 -14.18
N ARG A 466 2.43 -15.00 -14.64
CA ARG A 466 3.84 -15.17 -14.26
C ARG A 466 4.68 -13.96 -14.67
N LYS A 467 4.53 -13.46 -15.89
CA LYS A 467 5.26 -12.27 -16.37
C LYS A 467 4.84 -11.01 -15.63
N PHE A 468 3.53 -10.83 -15.42
CA PHE A 468 2.94 -9.71 -14.69
C PHE A 468 3.47 -9.65 -13.25
N ALA A 469 3.34 -10.75 -12.50
CA ALA A 469 3.80 -10.86 -11.12
C ALA A 469 5.32 -10.62 -11.01
N ARG A 470 6.11 -11.10 -11.98
CA ARG A 470 7.55 -10.82 -12.04
C ARG A 470 7.84 -9.34 -12.22
N HIS A 471 7.13 -8.65 -13.11
CA HIS A 471 7.36 -7.23 -13.37
C HIS A 471 6.96 -6.36 -12.18
N VAL A 472 5.79 -6.61 -11.60
CA VAL A 472 5.33 -5.93 -10.39
C VAL A 472 6.25 -6.24 -9.19
N GLY A 473 6.58 -7.51 -8.95
CA GLY A 473 7.42 -7.92 -7.82
C GLY A 473 8.83 -7.32 -7.88
N VAL A 474 9.45 -7.28 -9.06
CA VAL A 474 10.75 -6.64 -9.25
C VAL A 474 10.66 -5.13 -9.00
N ALA A 475 9.69 -4.44 -9.61
CA ALA A 475 9.53 -3.00 -9.41
C ALA A 475 9.27 -2.64 -7.94
N PHE A 476 8.48 -3.46 -7.23
CA PHE A 476 8.20 -3.29 -5.81
C PHE A 476 9.47 -3.36 -4.96
N GLN A 477 10.36 -4.33 -5.21
CA GLN A 477 11.61 -4.43 -4.46
C GLN A 477 12.55 -3.25 -4.73
N ILE A 478 12.64 -2.79 -5.98
CA ILE A 478 13.44 -1.59 -6.30
C ILE A 478 12.87 -0.36 -5.55
N LEU A 479 11.55 -0.23 -5.47
CA LEU A 479 10.91 0.85 -4.71
C LEU A 479 11.18 0.74 -3.21
N ASN A 480 11.20 -0.47 -2.64
CA ASN A 480 11.54 -0.68 -1.22
C ASN A 480 12.98 -0.25 -0.94
N ASP A 481 13.94 -0.63 -1.78
CA ASP A 481 15.32 -0.18 -1.61
C ASP A 481 15.40 1.34 -1.70
N LEU A 482 14.74 1.94 -2.70
CA LEU A 482 14.73 3.40 -2.85
C LEU A 482 14.16 4.09 -1.61
N LYS A 483 13.09 3.54 -1.02
CA LYS A 483 12.47 4.04 0.22
C LYS A 483 13.41 3.92 1.42
N ASP A 484 14.23 2.87 1.50
CA ASP A 484 15.22 2.70 2.57
C ASP A 484 16.24 3.87 2.62
N TRP A 485 16.48 4.54 1.49
CA TRP A 485 17.36 5.72 1.41
C TRP A 485 16.66 7.07 1.65
N LEU A 486 15.33 7.11 1.66
CA LEU A 486 14.58 8.36 1.80
C LEU A 486 14.55 8.86 3.25
N GLY A 487 14.80 8.01 4.25
CA GLY A 487 14.83 8.38 5.66
C GLY A 487 13.47 8.88 6.13
N ASP A 488 12.58 7.95 6.47
CA ASP A 488 11.25 8.29 6.98
C ASP A 488 11.28 8.36 8.51
N SER A 489 10.84 9.49 9.08
CA SER A 489 10.80 9.71 10.53
C SER A 489 9.72 8.89 11.27
N ASP A 490 8.89 8.14 10.52
CA ASP A 490 7.71 7.47 11.05
C ASP A 490 7.83 5.97 11.32
N ASN A 491 9.02 5.32 11.16
CA ASN A 491 9.31 4.00 11.79
C ASN A 491 10.72 3.41 11.50
N LYS A 492 11.67 4.16 10.91
CA LYS A 492 13.08 3.74 10.86
C LYS A 492 13.96 4.91 11.29
N LEU A 493 14.57 4.82 12.47
CA LEU A 493 15.53 5.80 12.99
C LEU A 493 16.81 5.94 12.13
N SER A 494 17.00 5.07 11.13
CA SER A 494 18.15 5.07 10.23
C SER A 494 17.76 4.74 8.78
N ALA A 495 18.25 5.55 7.84
CA ALA A 495 18.20 5.28 6.40
C ALA A 495 19.39 4.39 5.98
N GLY A 496 19.25 3.55 4.95
CA GLY A 496 20.34 2.74 4.42
C GLY A 496 20.66 1.49 5.26
N ASN A 497 19.66 0.92 5.93
CA ASN A 497 19.80 -0.29 6.73
C ASN A 497 20.19 -1.50 5.86
N ASP A 498 19.76 -1.53 4.59
CA ASP A 498 20.13 -2.60 3.66
C ASP A 498 21.66 -2.69 3.46
N ILE A 499 22.37 -1.56 3.56
CA ILE A 499 23.84 -1.53 3.51
C ILE A 499 24.45 -2.11 4.78
N ILE A 500 23.88 -1.77 5.93
CA ILE A 500 24.35 -2.29 7.23
C ILE A 500 24.12 -3.80 7.31
N GLY A 501 22.96 -4.27 6.85
CA GLY A 501 22.64 -5.69 6.76
C GLY A 501 23.34 -6.43 5.62
N GLY A 502 24.12 -5.73 4.79
CA GLY A 502 24.86 -6.34 3.69
C GLY A 502 23.97 -7.02 2.64
N ARG A 503 22.80 -6.44 2.34
CA ARG A 503 21.82 -7.00 1.41
C ARG A 503 22.20 -6.79 -0.06
N PRO A 504 21.90 -7.76 -0.95
CA PRO A 504 22.24 -7.73 -2.38
C PRO A 504 21.32 -6.79 -3.19
N THR A 505 21.40 -5.49 -2.93
CA THR A 505 20.45 -4.56 -3.57
C THR A 505 20.79 -4.27 -5.04
N VAL A 506 19.77 -3.96 -5.85
CA VAL A 506 20.01 -3.47 -7.23
C VAL A 506 20.79 -2.14 -7.21
N LEU A 507 20.61 -1.33 -6.15
CA LEU A 507 21.32 -0.06 -6.00
C LEU A 507 22.83 -0.30 -5.86
N TRP A 508 23.21 -1.28 -5.05
CA TRP A 508 24.60 -1.72 -4.90
C TRP A 508 25.17 -2.20 -6.24
N ALA A 509 24.43 -3.05 -6.94
CA ALA A 509 24.84 -3.59 -8.22
C ALA A 509 25.01 -2.50 -9.30
N LEU A 510 24.11 -1.52 -9.35
CA LEU A 510 24.20 -0.36 -10.25
C LEU A 510 25.40 0.53 -9.91
N ALA A 511 25.71 0.71 -8.62
CA ALA A 511 26.90 1.45 -8.20
C ALA A 511 28.17 0.76 -8.71
N LEU A 512 28.29 -0.56 -8.49
CA LEU A 512 29.41 -1.36 -8.99
C LEU A 512 29.51 -1.36 -10.52
N GLN A 513 28.38 -1.23 -11.24
CA GLN A 513 28.39 -1.13 -12.69
C GLN A 513 28.87 0.26 -13.17
N ASN A 514 28.37 1.34 -12.56
CA ASN A 514 28.49 2.70 -13.08
C ASN A 514 29.73 3.47 -12.57
N LEU A 515 30.25 3.11 -11.39
CA LEU A 515 31.42 3.78 -10.82
C LEU A 515 32.70 3.44 -11.59
N LYS A 516 33.73 4.26 -11.41
CA LYS A 516 35.09 3.96 -11.88
C LYS A 516 35.78 2.97 -10.93
N GLU A 517 36.82 2.30 -11.41
CA GLU A 517 37.47 1.20 -10.68
C GLU A 517 37.96 1.58 -9.27
N ASP A 518 38.51 2.79 -9.10
CA ASP A 518 38.91 3.33 -7.80
C ASP A 518 37.74 3.44 -6.82
N ARG A 519 36.60 3.97 -7.30
CA ARG A 519 35.37 4.14 -6.51
C ARG A 519 34.64 2.82 -6.25
N LYS A 520 34.72 1.85 -7.16
CA LYS A 520 34.20 0.49 -6.94
C LYS A 520 34.95 -0.21 -5.81
N ASN A 521 36.28 -0.15 -5.84
CA ASN A 521 37.13 -0.74 -4.80
C ASN A 521 36.86 -0.08 -3.44
N GLU A 522 36.71 1.24 -3.43
CA GLU A 522 36.29 1.99 -2.23
C GLU A 522 34.93 1.51 -1.71
N LEU A 523 33.94 1.35 -2.59
CA LEU A 523 32.60 0.88 -2.21
C LEU A 523 32.66 -0.49 -1.52
N ILE A 524 33.37 -1.45 -2.11
CA ILE A 524 33.53 -2.81 -1.56
C ILE A 524 34.26 -2.78 -0.21
N GLN A 525 35.30 -1.94 -0.07
CA GLN A 525 36.03 -1.79 1.19
C GLN A 525 35.13 -1.27 2.31
N ILE A 526 34.30 -0.26 2.04
CA ILE A 526 33.37 0.31 3.04
C ILE A 526 32.41 -0.74 3.60
N ALA A 527 31.92 -1.67 2.77
CA ALA A 527 31.02 -2.72 3.24
C ALA A 527 31.70 -3.66 4.24
N ASN A 528 32.97 -3.98 4.01
CA ASN A 528 33.73 -4.95 4.81
C ASN A 528 34.54 -4.32 5.96
N ASP A 529 34.56 -2.99 6.08
CA ASP A 529 35.33 -2.26 7.09
C ASP A 529 34.61 -2.32 8.46
N PRO A 530 35.16 -3.00 9.48
CA PRO A 530 34.54 -3.08 10.81
C PRO A 530 34.70 -1.80 11.63
N ASP A 531 35.63 -0.91 11.27
CA ASP A 531 35.98 0.29 12.04
C ASP A 531 35.08 1.48 11.66
N LEU A 532 34.42 1.43 10.50
CA LEU A 532 33.46 2.44 10.08
C LEU A 532 32.14 2.33 10.84
N THR A 533 31.75 3.42 11.50
CA THR A 533 30.41 3.55 12.09
C THR A 533 29.32 3.43 11.02
N ALA A 534 28.14 2.93 11.39
CA ALA A 534 27.01 2.79 10.47
C ALA A 534 26.68 4.10 9.74
N ALA A 535 26.64 5.23 10.47
CA ALA A 535 26.38 6.54 9.90
C ALA A 535 27.43 6.96 8.85
N ALA A 536 28.71 6.71 9.11
CA ALA A 536 29.79 7.01 8.17
C ALA A 536 29.69 6.13 6.90
N LYS A 537 29.39 4.84 7.06
CA LYS A 537 29.15 3.91 5.93
C LYS A 537 28.02 4.44 5.04
N ILE A 538 26.85 4.71 5.63
CA ILE A 538 25.67 5.17 4.91
C ILE A 538 25.95 6.48 4.16
N GLN A 539 26.56 7.47 4.82
CA GLN A 539 26.88 8.76 4.20
C GLN A 539 27.82 8.61 3.00
N ARG A 540 28.86 7.77 3.14
CA ARG A 540 29.84 7.59 2.07
C ARG A 540 29.24 6.82 0.89
N VAL A 541 28.50 5.74 1.15
CA VAL A 541 27.79 4.98 0.11
C VAL A 541 26.79 5.87 -0.62
N ARG A 542 26.04 6.73 0.10
CA ARG A 542 25.13 7.71 -0.53
C ARG A 542 25.85 8.62 -1.52
N SER A 543 27.04 9.09 -1.17
CA SER A 543 27.85 9.96 -2.04
C SER A 543 28.28 9.21 -3.31
N LEU A 544 28.72 7.96 -3.18
CA LEU A 544 29.08 7.10 -4.31
C LEU A 544 27.86 6.77 -5.18
N TYR A 545 26.68 6.55 -4.59
CA TYR A 545 25.45 6.32 -5.33
C TYR A 545 25.01 7.54 -6.13
N LEU A 546 25.18 8.75 -5.57
CA LEU A 546 24.94 10.00 -6.30
C LEU A 546 25.93 10.18 -7.46
N GLU A 547 27.21 9.91 -7.24
CA GLU A 547 28.25 9.96 -8.28
C GLU A 547 27.96 8.98 -9.43
N GLY A 548 27.54 7.74 -9.09
CA GLY A 548 27.18 6.70 -10.06
C GLY A 548 25.79 6.86 -10.70
N GLY A 549 25.02 7.91 -10.35
CA GLY A 549 23.67 8.13 -10.87
C GLY A 549 22.66 7.03 -10.51
N VAL A 550 22.92 6.27 -9.43
CA VAL A 550 22.24 5.02 -9.08
C VAL A 550 20.74 5.22 -8.86
N PHE A 551 20.35 6.23 -8.07
CA PHE A 551 18.94 6.51 -7.77
C PHE A 551 18.10 6.81 -9.03
N VAL A 552 18.70 7.51 -10.01
CA VAL A 552 18.02 7.82 -11.27
C VAL A 552 17.85 6.57 -12.12
N ALA A 553 18.90 5.75 -12.21
CA ALA A 553 18.85 4.48 -12.94
C ALA A 553 17.82 3.51 -12.33
N ALA A 554 17.77 3.41 -11.01
CA ALA A 554 16.80 2.58 -10.29
C ALA A 554 15.36 3.04 -10.54
N GLN A 555 15.07 4.35 -10.48
CA GLN A 555 13.73 4.86 -10.82
C GLN A 555 13.35 4.53 -12.27
N GLN A 556 14.29 4.65 -13.22
CA GLN A 556 14.02 4.27 -14.62
C GLN A 556 13.70 2.77 -14.77
N LEU A 557 14.31 1.91 -13.95
CA LEU A 557 13.95 0.49 -13.91
C LEU A 557 12.53 0.29 -13.39
N VAL A 558 12.12 1.00 -12.32
CA VAL A 558 10.74 0.96 -11.81
C VAL A 558 9.74 1.30 -12.93
N GLU A 559 9.92 2.43 -13.60
CA GLU A 559 9.02 2.86 -14.70
C GLU A 559 8.99 1.83 -15.84
N LYS A 560 10.15 1.27 -16.19
CA LYS A 560 10.25 0.24 -17.23
C LYS A 560 9.47 -1.02 -16.86
N TYR A 561 9.55 -1.46 -15.62
CA TYR A 561 8.86 -2.66 -15.15
C TYR A 561 7.36 -2.42 -14.95
N ARG A 562 6.96 -1.24 -14.49
CA ARG A 562 5.56 -0.77 -14.47
C ARG A 562 4.94 -0.86 -15.86
N ALA A 563 5.54 -0.21 -16.86
CA ALA A 563 5.02 -0.20 -18.23
C ALA A 563 4.85 -1.62 -18.80
N LYS A 564 5.78 -2.53 -18.50
CA LYS A 564 5.66 -3.94 -18.92
C LYS A 564 4.54 -4.71 -18.22
N ALA A 565 4.21 -4.36 -16.98
CA ALA A 565 3.08 -4.95 -16.28
C ALA A 565 1.76 -4.44 -16.87
N GLU A 566 1.69 -3.16 -17.20
CA GLU A 566 0.55 -2.51 -17.86
C GLU A 566 0.31 -3.06 -19.27
N GLU A 567 1.38 -3.25 -20.07
CA GLU A 567 1.30 -3.90 -21.39
C GLU A 567 0.68 -5.30 -21.31
N ILE A 568 0.98 -6.06 -20.25
CA ILE A 568 0.36 -7.37 -20.04
C ILE A 568 -1.12 -7.20 -19.65
N ALA A 569 -1.45 -6.22 -18.80
CA ALA A 569 -2.83 -5.96 -18.41
C ALA A 569 -3.71 -5.62 -19.63
N ASP A 570 -3.21 -4.82 -20.58
CA ASP A 570 -3.89 -4.47 -21.84
C ASP A 570 -4.38 -5.70 -22.63
N GLU A 571 -3.65 -6.81 -22.57
CA GLU A 571 -3.95 -8.05 -23.29
C GLU A 571 -4.99 -8.94 -22.59
N ILE A 572 -5.39 -8.61 -21.36
CA ILE A 572 -6.27 -9.46 -20.54
C ILE A 572 -7.74 -9.19 -20.82
N ASP A 573 -8.50 -10.25 -21.06
CA ASP A 573 -9.97 -10.28 -21.03
C ASP A 573 -10.38 -11.23 -19.89
N PRO A 574 -11.47 -11.00 -19.12
CA PRO A 574 -12.49 -9.96 -19.25
C PRO A 574 -12.05 -8.57 -18.69
N GLU A 575 -12.75 -7.50 -19.09
CA GLU A 575 -12.51 -6.12 -18.62
C GLU A 575 -12.38 -5.98 -17.08
N PRO A 576 -13.22 -6.62 -16.24
CA PRO A 576 -13.05 -6.58 -14.78
C PRO A 576 -11.68 -7.08 -14.32
N PHE A 577 -11.13 -8.11 -14.98
CA PHE A 577 -9.83 -8.67 -14.63
C PHE A 577 -8.70 -7.74 -15.09
N ARG A 578 -8.80 -7.18 -16.30
CA ARG A 578 -7.86 -6.14 -16.78
C ARG A 578 -7.78 -4.95 -15.81
N ARG A 579 -8.92 -4.43 -15.37
CA ARG A 579 -8.97 -3.30 -14.42
C ARG A 579 -8.36 -3.65 -13.08
N LEU A 580 -8.59 -4.88 -12.59
CA LEU A 580 -7.94 -5.36 -11.38
C LEU A 580 -6.41 -5.36 -11.51
N LEU A 581 -5.86 -5.76 -12.66
CA LEU A 581 -4.41 -5.74 -12.86
C LEU A 581 -3.84 -4.31 -12.82
N TYR A 582 -4.50 -3.34 -13.45
CA TYR A 582 -4.11 -1.92 -13.30
C TYR A 582 -4.18 -1.45 -11.85
N TYR A 583 -5.26 -1.79 -11.16
CA TYR A 583 -5.40 -1.50 -9.73
C TYR A 583 -4.24 -2.09 -8.91
N LEU A 584 -3.82 -3.33 -9.20
CA LEU A 584 -2.70 -3.97 -8.51
C LEU A 584 -1.36 -3.28 -8.85
N VAL A 585 -1.12 -2.91 -10.11
CA VAL A 585 0.08 -2.15 -10.50
C VAL A 585 0.17 -0.85 -9.70
N ASP A 586 -0.92 -0.08 -9.66
CA ASP A 586 -0.93 1.23 -9.00
C ASP A 586 -0.85 1.13 -7.48
N SER A 587 -1.59 0.20 -6.88
CA SER A 587 -1.59 0.00 -5.42
C SER A 587 -0.28 -0.59 -4.89
N ILE A 588 0.43 -1.41 -5.67
CA ILE A 588 1.69 -2.03 -5.24
C ILE A 588 2.88 -1.11 -5.55
N LEU A 589 2.90 -0.44 -6.71
CA LEU A 589 4.06 0.35 -7.17
C LEU A 589 3.96 1.84 -6.82
N GLU A 590 3.26 2.19 -5.75
CA GLU A 590 3.09 3.56 -5.29
C GLU A 590 4.43 4.23 -4.94
N THR A 591 4.74 5.32 -5.65
CA THR A 591 5.89 6.20 -5.41
C THR A 591 5.52 7.29 -4.40
N THR A 592 6.21 7.32 -3.26
CA THR A 592 6.09 8.44 -2.32
C THR A 592 6.91 9.62 -2.83
N GLU A 593 6.26 10.66 -3.36
CA GLU A 593 6.94 11.94 -3.60
C GLU A 593 7.20 12.70 -2.29
N ASP A 594 8.45 13.22 -2.19
CA ASP A 594 9.06 14.10 -1.19
C ASP A 594 8.27 14.39 0.10
N HIS A 595 8.76 13.87 1.23
CA HIS A 595 8.48 14.43 2.55
C HIS A 595 9.45 15.59 2.82
N LYS A 596 8.91 16.77 3.13
CA LYS A 596 9.63 17.74 3.97
C LYS A 596 9.12 17.56 5.40
N PRO A 597 10.00 17.39 6.40
CA PRO A 597 9.58 17.29 7.79
C PRO A 597 8.98 18.62 8.27
N THR A 598 7.85 18.52 8.96
CA THR A 598 7.28 19.62 9.74
C THR A 598 7.98 19.62 11.10
N ILE A 599 8.81 20.65 11.33
CA ILE A 599 9.35 21.09 12.62
C ILE A 599 10.41 20.17 13.27
N VAL A 600 11.66 20.61 13.18
CA VAL A 600 12.75 20.19 14.09
C VAL A 600 12.46 20.78 15.47
N ILE A 601 12.14 19.94 16.45
CA ILE A 601 12.16 20.34 17.87
C ILE A 601 13.63 20.43 18.29
N PRO A 602 14.10 21.56 18.86
CA PRO A 602 15.48 21.68 19.33
C PRO A 602 15.80 20.66 20.42
N THR A 603 16.92 19.96 20.25
CA THR A 603 17.49 18.97 21.17
C THR A 603 18.05 19.64 22.44
N SER A 604 17.19 20.19 23.30
CA SER A 604 17.66 20.86 24.54
C SER A 604 16.89 20.55 25.82
N GLN A 605 16.08 19.47 25.89
CA GLN A 605 15.40 19.08 27.14
C GLN A 605 15.30 17.56 27.36
N LEU A 606 16.44 16.87 27.36
CA LEU A 606 16.56 15.53 27.95
C LEU A 606 17.60 15.57 29.08
N GLU A 607 17.18 16.06 30.25
CA GLU A 607 17.86 15.78 31.52
C GLU A 607 17.10 14.63 32.20
N PHE A 608 17.70 13.44 32.21
CA PHE A 608 17.23 12.32 33.02
C PHE A 608 17.79 12.44 34.45
N PRO A 609 16.97 12.34 35.51
CA PRO A 609 17.49 12.26 36.86
C PRO A 609 18.10 10.87 37.10
N LEU A 610 19.41 10.83 37.25
CA LEU A 610 20.13 9.69 37.84
C LEU A 610 19.73 9.58 39.32
N ALA A 611 18.96 8.55 39.66
CA ALA A 611 18.77 8.16 41.05
C ALA A 611 20.08 7.59 41.62
N ALA A 612 20.66 8.26 42.62
CA ALA A 612 21.74 7.73 43.43
C ALA A 612 21.19 6.68 44.43
N PRO A 613 21.99 5.67 44.82
CA PRO A 613 21.54 4.59 45.70
C PRO A 613 21.49 5.06 47.15
N THR A 614 20.43 4.67 47.87
CA THR A 614 20.39 4.77 49.33
C THR A 614 20.45 3.39 49.96
N SER A 615 21.54 3.22 50.73
CA SER A 615 21.86 2.26 51.80
C SER A 615 21.86 0.76 51.48
#